data_AF-A0AAD5UEL2-F1
#
_entry.id   AF-A0AAD5UEL2-F1
#
_cell.length_a   1.000
_cell.length_b   1.000
_cell.length_c   1.000
_cell.angle_alpha   90.00
_cell.angle_beta   90.00
_cell.angle_gamma   90.00
#
_symmetry.space_group_name_H-M   'P 1'
#
loop_
_entity.id
_entity.type
_entity.pdbx_description
1 polymer ?
#
loop_
_entity_poly.entity_id
_entity_poly.type
_entity_poly.pdbx_seq_one_letter_code
_entity_poly.pdbx_strand_id
1 'polypeptide(L)'
;MKYVFFQTLIATSPRVKKFDANCTVISALDLKRLQLQLDHSETLNDVLEKDKLQRKELSQSRTKNWADTVLGQSRLKKEQREAERLAKIAAEKEKSDEEKREVLQRRNNAIERARRLQYMETDIVKKFHSKINELNVLQERELQINLKESRKNAGLAEEMSYQLQKYQAEKINEETKAIEKFTQRINLARENLKQIQEKKTKQDLEKQNEIKYGMQLLRDAQHYKEQQIALQDKKRAEHLKFRKELDLMRQDAENQRHWEEYQDYEEDLKIQKWNAFKDYQNKMKKQIEEKWFKSVIINISESLHSRSKIGESVRQKEVNETEKQMEIQRKHELLSQKKTQEEFELKLRKKQELNRSMKEFYELHKRDKAKQMEEEKQKDLEMLEEYKKVEKEVHEAKLKQRAKAIQTNLELQEFNLNLAKQKQMKNYDALEMDLSQDNIKFQNYMIEVANEPWALKNPLIQEYVKKQLKKSAAMQVKPSKESSKTHRRLGFQGHQYSVVDLAGSNDIVKGQYLDMLVNGQKFKLQNKN
;
A
#
# COMPACT_ATOMS: atom_id res chain seq x y z
N MET A 1 32.64 -46.63 73.57
CA MET A 1 32.50 -48.07 73.86
C MET A 1 33.57 -48.83 73.07
N LYS A 2 34.36 -49.70 73.71
CA LYS A 2 35.22 -50.71 73.06
C LYS A 2 35.10 -52.01 73.86
N TYR A 3 35.11 -53.15 73.17
CA TYR A 3 34.79 -54.47 73.73
C TYR A 3 35.98 -55.16 74.41
N VAL A 4 35.66 -56.13 75.27
CA VAL A 4 36.58 -57.05 75.97
C VAL A 4 36.55 -58.43 75.28
N PHE A 5 37.66 -59.18 75.33
CA PHE A 5 37.65 -60.62 75.07
C PHE A 5 38.55 -61.38 76.05
N PHE A 6 38.18 -62.62 76.37
CA PHE A 6 38.84 -63.54 77.31
C PHE A 6 39.20 -64.84 76.58
N GLN A 7 40.27 -65.54 77.00
CA GLN A 7 40.47 -66.96 76.67
C GLN A 7 41.35 -67.68 77.71
N THR A 8 41.10 -68.97 77.91
CA THR A 8 41.73 -69.85 78.91
C THR A 8 42.15 -71.17 78.27
N LEU A 9 43.19 -71.84 78.78
CA LEU A 9 43.59 -73.20 78.37
C LEU A 9 44.27 -73.97 79.52
N ILE A 10 44.17 -75.31 79.49
CA ILE A 10 44.55 -76.26 80.55
C ILE A 10 45.49 -77.33 79.96
N ALA A 11 46.46 -77.86 80.72
CA ALA A 11 47.23 -79.05 80.36
C ALA A 11 47.69 -79.89 81.58
N THR A 12 47.93 -81.19 81.40
CA THR A 12 47.98 -82.24 82.44
C THR A 12 49.34 -82.95 82.60
N SER A 13 49.58 -83.56 83.78
CA SER A 13 50.77 -84.35 84.16
C SER A 13 50.82 -85.78 83.58
N PRO A 14 52.02 -86.35 83.33
CA PRO A 14 52.51 -87.54 84.10
C PRO A 14 54.08 -87.51 84.29
N ARG A 15 54.84 -88.43 84.93
CA ARG A 15 54.68 -89.61 85.84
C ARG A 15 56.02 -89.85 86.62
N VAL A 16 56.12 -90.90 87.45
CA VAL A 16 57.33 -91.30 88.23
C VAL A 16 57.92 -92.65 87.73
N LYS A 17 59.24 -92.87 87.87
CA LYS A 17 59.89 -94.20 87.88
C LYS A 17 60.77 -94.39 89.14
N LYS A 18 61.00 -95.66 89.50
CA LYS A 18 61.53 -96.14 90.80
C LYS A 18 62.93 -96.77 90.67
N PHE A 19 63.48 -97.19 91.83
CA PHE A 19 64.44 -98.30 92.03
C PHE A 19 65.91 -98.01 91.68
N ASP A 20 66.93 -98.68 92.27
CA ASP A 20 67.02 -99.64 93.40
C ASP A 20 68.41 -99.44 94.05
N ALA A 21 68.54 -99.33 95.38
CA ALA A 21 68.74 -100.43 96.32
C ALA A 21 70.04 -101.26 96.13
N ASN A 22 71.20 -100.64 96.36
CA ASN A 22 72.37 -101.34 96.95
C ASN A 22 73.35 -100.36 97.65
N CYS A 23 72.80 -99.37 98.34
CA CYS A 23 73.54 -98.55 99.29
C CYS A 23 72.95 -98.80 100.67
N THR A 24 73.76 -99.26 101.62
CA THR A 24 73.41 -99.24 103.05
C THR A 24 73.36 -97.79 103.50
N VAL A 25 72.21 -97.14 103.27
CA VAL A 25 71.92 -95.80 103.75
C VAL A 25 71.83 -95.88 105.27
N ILE A 26 72.95 -95.60 105.94
CA ILE A 26 73.00 -95.35 107.38
C ILE A 26 71.96 -94.25 107.64
N SER A 27 70.95 -94.57 108.45
CA SER A 27 69.82 -93.66 108.60
C SER A 27 70.28 -92.39 109.31
N ALA A 28 69.61 -91.26 109.07
CA ALA A 28 69.95 -90.00 109.74
C ALA A 28 69.83 -90.08 111.28
N LEU A 29 69.14 -91.10 111.81
CA LEU A 29 69.08 -91.45 113.23
C LEU A 29 70.38 -92.07 113.76
N ASP A 30 71.06 -92.89 112.95
CA ASP A 30 72.28 -93.60 113.37
C ASP A 30 73.50 -92.67 113.40
N LEU A 31 73.60 -91.75 112.43
CA LEU A 31 74.58 -90.66 112.48
C LEU A 31 74.34 -89.74 113.70
N LYS A 32 73.09 -89.40 113.99
CA LYS A 32 72.75 -88.59 115.19
C LYS A 32 73.00 -89.33 116.51
N ARG A 33 72.84 -90.66 116.56
CA ARG A 33 73.21 -91.47 117.73
C ARG A 33 74.70 -91.36 118.06
N LEU A 34 75.57 -91.44 117.05
CA LEU A 34 77.02 -91.31 117.25
C LEU A 34 77.40 -89.89 117.69
N GLN A 35 76.76 -88.87 117.12
CA GLN A 35 77.01 -87.48 117.50
C GLN A 35 76.56 -87.18 118.95
N LEU A 36 75.42 -87.73 119.39
CA LEU A 36 74.91 -87.63 120.76
C LEU A 36 75.73 -88.43 121.81
N GLN A 37 76.66 -89.31 121.39
CA GLN A 37 77.58 -89.97 122.33
C GLN A 37 78.79 -89.11 122.69
N LEU A 38 79.17 -88.14 121.85
CA LEU A 38 80.27 -87.20 122.15
C LEU A 38 79.83 -86.09 123.10
N ASP A 39 78.70 -85.43 122.79
CA ASP A 39 78.18 -84.32 123.58
C ASP A 39 77.20 -84.84 124.64
N HIS A 40 77.65 -84.96 125.90
CA HIS A 40 76.83 -85.44 127.01
C HIS A 40 75.75 -84.42 127.45
N SER A 41 74.69 -84.24 126.66
CA SER A 41 73.27 -84.22 127.11
C SER A 41 72.26 -83.70 126.05
N GLU A 42 71.49 -84.61 125.45
CA GLU A 42 70.06 -84.41 125.10
C GLU A 42 69.41 -85.78 124.80
N THR A 43 68.12 -85.97 125.08
CA THR A 43 67.45 -87.28 124.97
C THR A 43 66.87 -87.54 123.57
N LEU A 44 67.09 -88.75 123.05
CA LEU A 44 66.81 -89.10 121.64
C LEU A 44 65.34 -88.98 121.21
N ASN A 45 64.40 -88.95 122.17
CA ASN A 45 62.96 -88.81 121.91
C ASN A 45 62.58 -87.39 121.44
N ASP A 46 63.26 -86.35 121.94
CA ASP A 46 62.90 -84.94 121.67
C ASP A 46 63.13 -84.57 120.20
N VAL A 47 64.06 -85.25 119.52
CA VAL A 47 64.34 -85.07 118.09
C VAL A 47 63.23 -85.69 117.23
N LEU A 48 62.61 -86.79 117.68
CA LEU A 48 61.55 -87.48 116.94
C LEU A 48 60.21 -86.73 117.02
N GLU A 49 59.89 -86.12 118.17
CA GLU A 49 58.70 -85.25 118.28
C GLU A 49 58.82 -84.02 117.38
N LYS A 50 60.02 -83.40 117.34
CA LYS A 50 60.30 -82.23 116.46
C LYS A 50 60.05 -82.55 114.97
N ASP A 51 60.51 -83.69 114.44
CA ASP A 51 60.24 -84.09 113.03
C ASP A 51 58.75 -84.41 112.79
N LYS A 52 58.05 -85.02 113.77
CA LYS A 52 56.61 -85.31 113.66
C LYS A 52 55.77 -84.02 113.61
N LEU A 53 56.14 -83.00 114.40
CA LEU A 53 55.52 -81.68 114.35
C LEU A 53 55.79 -80.99 112.99
N GLN A 54 57.03 -80.97 112.52
CA GLN A 54 57.39 -80.37 111.21
C GLN A 54 56.60 -81.00 110.04
N ARG A 55 56.44 -82.34 110.01
CA ARG A 55 55.63 -83.00 108.97
C ARG A 55 54.15 -82.67 109.05
N LYS A 56 53.61 -82.47 110.26
CA LYS A 56 52.22 -82.02 110.47
C LYS A 56 52.02 -80.59 109.96
N GLU A 57 52.95 -79.67 110.24
CA GLU A 57 52.94 -78.30 109.72
C GLU A 57 53.07 -78.25 108.19
N LEU A 58 53.92 -79.08 107.60
CA LEU A 58 54.06 -79.22 106.14
C LEU A 58 52.78 -79.75 105.46
N SER A 59 52.02 -80.61 106.14
CA SER A 59 50.71 -81.08 105.65
C SER A 59 49.62 -80.01 105.76
N GLN A 60 49.58 -79.29 106.89
CA GLN A 60 48.61 -78.21 107.12
C GLN A 60 48.86 -77.00 106.20
N SER A 61 50.11 -76.62 105.98
CA SER A 61 50.47 -75.52 105.06
C SER A 61 50.12 -75.82 103.60
N ARG A 62 50.27 -77.08 103.15
CA ARG A 62 49.81 -77.51 101.81
C ARG A 62 48.30 -77.47 101.64
N THR A 63 47.55 -77.92 102.64
CA THR A 63 46.07 -78.00 102.56
C THR A 63 45.36 -76.66 102.79
N LYS A 64 45.99 -75.72 103.50
CA LYS A 64 45.46 -74.36 103.77
C LYS A 64 45.11 -73.55 102.51
N ASN A 65 45.74 -73.85 101.38
CA ASN A 65 45.60 -73.12 100.12
C ASN A 65 44.73 -73.84 99.07
N TRP A 66 44.08 -74.96 99.42
CA TRP A 66 43.24 -75.70 98.48
C TRP A 66 41.80 -75.13 98.42
N ALA A 67 41.46 -74.53 97.28
CA ALA A 67 40.16 -73.91 97.04
C ALA A 67 39.00 -74.92 97.06
N ASP A 68 39.23 -76.16 96.64
CA ASP A 68 38.22 -77.23 96.56
C ASP A 68 37.88 -77.89 97.90
N THR A 69 38.46 -77.41 99.00
CA THR A 69 38.01 -77.79 100.35
C THR A 69 36.71 -77.05 100.70
N VAL A 70 35.88 -77.64 101.55
CA VAL A 70 34.62 -77.02 102.01
C VAL A 70 34.86 -75.63 102.64
N LEU A 71 35.98 -75.47 103.36
CA LEU A 71 36.40 -74.18 103.92
C LEU A 71 36.86 -73.20 102.83
N GLY A 72 37.59 -73.66 101.81
CA GLY A 72 37.99 -72.87 100.64
C GLY A 72 36.77 -72.32 99.89
N GLN A 73 35.84 -73.19 99.49
CA GLN A 73 34.61 -72.77 98.79
C GLN A 73 33.72 -71.86 99.64
N SER A 74 33.58 -72.13 100.94
CA SER A 74 32.81 -71.27 101.85
C SER A 74 33.44 -69.88 102.00
N ARG A 75 34.78 -69.80 102.05
CA ARG A 75 35.51 -68.53 102.11
C ARG A 75 35.33 -67.73 100.81
N LEU A 76 35.53 -68.38 99.67
CA LEU A 76 35.46 -67.74 98.34
C LEU A 76 34.04 -67.21 98.05
N LYS A 77 33.00 -67.96 98.44
CA LYS A 77 31.58 -67.52 98.36
C LYS A 77 31.24 -66.38 99.33
N LYS A 78 31.93 -66.28 100.47
CA LYS A 78 31.80 -65.15 101.41
C LYS A 78 32.48 -63.90 100.85
N GLU A 79 33.73 -64.02 100.40
CA GLU A 79 34.50 -62.93 99.80
C GLU A 79 33.80 -62.35 98.55
N GLN A 80 33.23 -63.19 97.68
CA GLN A 80 32.41 -62.73 96.54
C GLN A 80 31.15 -61.96 96.98
N ARG A 81 30.38 -62.48 97.95
CA ARG A 81 29.17 -61.81 98.46
C ARG A 81 29.47 -60.50 99.16
N GLU A 82 30.59 -60.42 99.89
CA GLU A 82 31.05 -59.18 100.52
C GLU A 82 31.51 -58.17 99.46
N ALA A 83 32.26 -58.60 98.45
CA ALA A 83 32.65 -57.75 97.32
C ALA A 83 31.45 -57.20 96.53
N GLU A 84 30.46 -58.04 96.17
CA GLU A 84 29.24 -57.61 95.49
C GLU A 84 28.41 -56.63 96.33
N ARG A 85 28.30 -56.87 97.64
CA ARG A 85 27.58 -55.98 98.56
C ARG A 85 28.29 -54.63 98.68
N LEU A 86 29.62 -54.62 98.82
CA LEU A 86 30.41 -53.40 98.88
C LEU A 86 30.35 -52.60 97.57
N ALA A 87 30.39 -53.28 96.42
CA ALA A 87 30.26 -52.65 95.10
C ALA A 87 28.88 -51.98 94.91
N LYS A 88 27.79 -52.63 95.32
CA LYS A 88 26.44 -52.02 95.28
C LYS A 88 26.33 -50.79 96.19
N ILE A 89 26.84 -50.88 97.42
CA ILE A 89 26.86 -49.74 98.35
C ILE A 89 27.72 -48.57 97.82
N ALA A 90 28.82 -48.86 97.12
CA ALA A 90 29.63 -47.83 96.47
C ALA A 90 28.88 -47.13 95.32
N ALA A 91 28.25 -47.90 94.43
CA ALA A 91 27.48 -47.36 93.31
C ALA A 91 26.23 -46.56 93.74
N GLU A 92 25.56 -46.96 94.82
CA GLU A 92 24.44 -46.20 95.40
C GLU A 92 24.91 -44.88 96.04
N LYS A 93 26.07 -44.89 96.70
CA LYS A 93 26.68 -43.65 97.23
C LYS A 93 27.11 -42.70 96.12
N GLU A 94 27.74 -43.20 95.06
CA GLU A 94 28.17 -42.40 93.92
C GLU A 94 27.00 -41.69 93.25
N LYS A 95 25.89 -42.40 92.98
CA LYS A 95 24.64 -41.79 92.49
C LYS A 95 24.07 -40.73 93.43
N SER A 96 24.04 -41.02 94.74
CA SER A 96 23.57 -40.06 95.74
C SER A 96 24.43 -38.78 95.77
N ASP A 97 25.74 -38.89 95.55
CA ASP A 97 26.64 -37.74 95.48
C ASP A 97 26.54 -36.99 94.14
N GLU A 98 26.18 -37.67 93.06
CA GLU A 98 25.92 -37.07 91.75
C GLU A 98 24.59 -36.28 91.74
N GLU A 99 23.52 -36.83 92.31
CA GLU A 99 22.25 -36.12 92.55
C GLU A 99 22.45 -34.86 93.42
N LYS A 100 23.28 -34.94 94.48
CA LYS A 100 23.65 -33.78 95.29
C LYS A 100 24.38 -32.71 94.47
N ARG A 101 25.29 -33.10 93.55
CA ARG A 101 25.98 -32.15 92.65
C ARG A 101 25.01 -31.45 91.72
N GLU A 102 24.05 -32.16 91.13
CA GLU A 102 23.01 -31.53 90.30
C GLU A 102 22.14 -30.56 91.10
N VAL A 103 21.69 -30.94 92.30
CA VAL A 103 20.90 -30.04 93.16
C VAL A 103 21.69 -28.80 93.53
N LEU A 104 22.99 -28.92 93.83
CA LEU A 104 23.88 -27.78 94.07
C LEU A 104 24.06 -26.89 92.83
N GLN A 105 24.22 -27.47 91.63
CA GLN A 105 24.29 -26.69 90.38
C GLN A 105 22.99 -25.95 90.09
N ARG A 106 21.82 -26.62 90.21
CA ARG A 106 20.51 -25.98 90.03
C ARG A 106 20.29 -24.85 91.04
N ARG A 107 20.70 -25.05 92.31
CA ARG A 107 20.68 -24.03 93.36
C ARG A 107 21.60 -22.85 93.00
N ASN A 108 22.82 -23.11 92.54
CA ASN A 108 23.77 -22.06 92.15
C ASN A 108 23.25 -21.24 90.95
N ASN A 109 22.71 -21.90 89.92
CA ASN A 109 22.12 -21.24 88.76
C ASN A 109 20.89 -20.40 89.14
N ALA A 110 20.06 -20.88 90.09
CA ALA A 110 18.93 -20.13 90.62
C ALA A 110 19.39 -18.90 91.43
N ILE A 111 20.42 -19.04 92.29
CA ILE A 111 21.04 -17.94 93.03
C ILE A 111 21.66 -16.92 92.06
N GLU A 112 22.34 -17.35 91.00
CA GLU A 112 22.94 -16.45 90.03
C GLU A 112 21.88 -15.70 89.22
N ARG A 113 20.81 -16.39 88.77
CA ARG A 113 19.67 -15.73 88.12
C ARG A 113 19.00 -14.72 89.06
N ALA A 114 18.80 -15.06 90.34
CA ALA A 114 18.24 -14.14 91.33
C ALA A 114 19.16 -12.92 91.56
N ARG A 115 20.48 -13.11 91.67
CA ARG A 115 21.45 -12.00 91.76
C ARG A 115 21.44 -11.11 90.53
N ARG A 116 21.40 -11.69 89.32
CA ARG A 116 21.28 -10.93 88.07
C ARG A 116 19.99 -10.11 88.06
N LEU A 117 18.83 -10.70 88.41
CA LEU A 117 17.56 -9.99 88.49
C LEU A 117 17.59 -8.85 89.52
N GLN A 118 18.11 -9.10 90.73
CA GLN A 118 18.28 -8.06 91.75
C GLN A 118 19.19 -6.92 91.29
N TYR A 119 20.29 -7.23 90.58
CA TYR A 119 21.18 -6.22 90.01
C TYR A 119 20.49 -5.39 88.91
N MET A 120 19.76 -6.03 87.99
CA MET A 120 18.98 -5.34 86.96
C MET A 120 17.87 -4.46 87.54
N GLU A 121 17.33 -4.83 88.71
CA GLU A 121 16.29 -4.07 89.41
C GLU A 121 16.82 -2.81 90.12
N THR A 122 18.15 -2.65 90.26
CA THR A 122 18.75 -1.46 90.85
C THR A 122 18.56 -0.22 89.97
N ASP A 123 18.28 0.93 90.60
CA ASP A 123 18.00 2.18 89.88
C ASP A 123 19.17 2.67 89.01
N ILE A 124 20.41 2.34 89.37
CA ILE A 124 21.60 2.67 88.58
C ILE A 124 21.56 1.91 87.24
N VAL A 125 21.27 0.61 87.27
CA VAL A 125 21.20 -0.23 86.07
C VAL A 125 19.96 0.11 85.23
N LYS A 126 18.82 0.41 85.86
CA LYS A 126 17.63 0.94 85.17
C LYS A 126 17.91 2.26 84.44
N LYS A 127 18.59 3.22 85.09
CA LYS A 127 19.01 4.49 84.46
C LYS A 127 19.97 4.24 83.30
N PHE A 128 20.92 3.33 83.46
CA PHE A 128 21.85 2.93 82.39
C PHE A 128 21.12 2.32 81.19
N HIS A 129 20.22 1.37 81.39
CA HIS A 129 19.37 0.80 80.33
C HIS A 129 18.48 1.85 79.65
N SER A 130 17.91 2.78 80.42
CA SER A 130 17.14 3.90 79.87
C SER A 130 18.00 4.76 78.93
N LYS A 131 19.26 5.02 79.30
CA LYS A 131 20.20 5.80 78.46
C LYS A 131 20.65 5.02 77.22
N ILE A 132 20.86 3.70 77.32
CA ILE A 132 21.12 2.83 76.16
C ILE A 132 19.94 2.87 75.18
N ASN A 133 18.71 2.73 75.67
CA ASN A 133 17.52 2.80 74.83
C ASN A 133 17.37 4.16 74.14
N GLU A 134 17.66 5.26 74.85
CA GLU A 134 17.68 6.60 74.28
C GLU A 134 18.72 6.74 73.16
N LEU A 135 19.95 6.23 73.37
CA LEU A 135 21.01 6.22 72.35
C LEU A 135 20.62 5.39 71.11
N ASN A 136 20.01 4.22 71.30
CA ASN A 136 19.51 3.39 70.21
C ASN A 136 18.43 4.12 69.39
N VAL A 137 17.49 4.80 70.06
CA VAL A 137 16.44 5.60 69.40
C VAL A 137 17.02 6.79 68.64
N LEU A 138 18.08 7.43 69.16
CA LEU A 138 18.80 8.50 68.45
C LEU A 138 19.49 7.97 67.19
N GLN A 139 20.17 6.82 67.26
CA GLN A 139 20.77 6.17 66.09
C GLN A 139 19.73 5.75 65.04
N GLU A 140 18.61 5.15 65.45
CA GLU A 140 17.50 4.85 64.55
C GLU A 140 16.94 6.12 63.88
N ARG A 141 16.92 7.24 64.61
CA ARG A 141 16.44 8.52 64.08
C ARG A 141 17.41 9.15 63.09
N GLU A 142 18.72 9.08 63.32
CA GLU A 142 19.74 9.48 62.35
C GLU A 142 19.64 8.65 61.06
N LEU A 143 19.48 7.32 61.17
CA LEU A 143 19.26 6.44 60.03
C LEU A 143 18.00 6.83 59.23
N GLN A 144 16.89 7.18 59.91
CA GLN A 144 15.68 7.68 59.26
C GLN A 144 15.90 9.01 58.53
N ILE A 145 16.70 9.93 59.09
CA ILE A 145 17.05 11.22 58.46
C ILE A 145 17.89 10.97 57.20
N ASN A 146 18.96 10.20 57.31
CA ASN A 146 19.85 9.85 56.19
C ASN A 146 19.08 9.17 55.04
N LEU A 147 18.16 8.26 55.37
CA LEU A 147 17.30 7.59 54.40
C LEU A 147 16.33 8.57 53.71
N LYS A 148 15.77 9.53 54.46
CA LYS A 148 14.91 10.59 53.91
C LYS A 148 15.68 11.53 52.96
N GLU A 149 16.91 11.89 53.31
CA GLU A 149 17.78 12.72 52.44
C GLU A 149 18.20 11.97 51.18
N SER A 150 18.61 10.70 51.32
CA SER A 150 18.91 9.82 50.18
C SER A 150 17.73 9.73 49.20
N ARG A 151 16.50 9.52 49.70
CA ARG A 151 15.28 9.53 48.86
C ARG A 151 15.02 10.87 48.19
N LYS A 152 15.24 11.99 48.88
CA LYS A 152 15.08 13.34 48.29
C LYS A 152 16.07 13.56 47.15
N ASN A 153 17.32 13.17 47.34
CA ASN A 153 18.37 13.31 46.33
C ASN A 153 18.13 12.39 45.12
N ALA A 154 17.64 11.16 45.35
CA ALA A 154 17.24 10.25 44.28
C ALA A 154 16.08 10.82 43.43
N GLY A 155 15.03 11.37 44.08
CA GLY A 155 13.92 12.01 43.38
C GLY A 155 14.34 13.24 42.57
N LEU A 156 15.24 14.07 43.10
CA LEU A 156 15.82 15.20 42.35
C LEU A 156 16.64 14.75 41.13
N ALA A 157 17.41 13.67 41.26
CA ALA A 157 18.18 13.11 40.14
C ALA A 157 17.25 12.53 39.05
N GLU A 158 16.18 11.85 39.45
CA GLU A 158 15.14 11.32 38.55
C GLU A 158 14.42 12.47 37.81
N GLU A 159 13.98 13.51 38.53
CA GLU A 159 13.33 14.68 37.93
C GLU A 159 14.25 15.42 36.95
N MET A 160 15.52 15.64 37.30
CA MET A 160 16.52 16.22 36.39
C MET A 160 16.74 15.35 35.15
N SER A 161 16.75 14.01 35.30
CA SER A 161 16.89 13.10 34.16
C SER A 161 15.68 13.17 33.22
N TYR A 162 14.47 13.29 33.76
CA TYR A 162 13.23 13.42 33.00
C TYR A 162 13.17 14.77 32.26
N GLN A 163 13.56 15.87 32.91
CA GLN A 163 13.65 17.18 32.27
C GLN A 163 14.67 17.19 31.12
N LEU A 164 15.84 16.54 31.31
CA LEU A 164 16.85 16.42 30.27
C LEU A 164 16.36 15.59 29.07
N GLN A 165 15.69 14.45 29.31
CA GLN A 165 15.08 13.63 28.25
C GLN A 165 14.01 14.41 27.47
N LYS A 166 13.14 15.15 28.18
CA LYS A 166 12.10 15.99 27.58
C LYS A 166 12.71 17.08 26.68
N TYR A 167 13.74 17.78 27.15
CA TYR A 167 14.48 18.76 26.35
C TYR A 167 15.15 18.14 25.11
N GLN A 168 15.78 16.97 25.26
CA GLN A 168 16.35 16.25 24.12
C GLN A 168 15.29 15.84 23.09
N ALA A 169 14.12 15.35 23.53
CA ALA A 169 13.01 15.01 22.65
C ALA A 169 12.42 16.24 21.94
N GLU A 170 12.29 17.37 22.62
CA GLU A 170 11.88 18.66 22.03
C GLU A 170 12.89 19.11 20.96
N LYS A 171 14.20 19.05 21.24
CA LYS A 171 15.25 19.39 20.27
C LYS A 171 15.24 18.48 19.03
N ILE A 172 15.09 17.16 19.21
CA ILE A 172 14.97 16.21 18.09
C ILE A 172 13.71 16.51 17.24
N ASN A 173 12.61 16.90 17.88
CA ASN A 173 11.38 17.31 17.19
C ASN A 173 11.53 18.64 16.42
N GLU A 174 12.44 19.51 16.81
CA GLU A 174 12.78 20.73 16.05
C GLU A 174 13.71 20.43 14.87
N GLU A 175 14.76 19.63 15.09
CA GLU A 175 15.70 19.20 14.05
C GLU A 175 15.00 18.42 12.93
N THR A 176 14.11 17.48 13.27
CA THR A 176 13.30 16.74 12.29
C THR A 176 12.39 17.67 11.48
N LYS A 177 11.66 18.60 12.10
CA LYS A 177 10.85 19.61 11.38
C LYS A 177 11.69 20.52 10.48
N ALA A 178 12.94 20.81 10.86
CA ALA A 178 13.86 21.57 10.02
C ALA A 178 14.29 20.76 8.78
N ILE A 179 14.60 19.47 8.94
CA ILE A 179 14.90 18.54 7.86
C ILE A 179 13.70 18.36 6.92
N GLU A 180 12.48 18.20 7.45
CA GLU A 180 11.24 18.15 6.65
C GLU A 180 11.07 19.40 5.79
N LYS A 181 11.17 20.60 6.37
CA LYS A 181 11.10 21.87 5.62
C LYS A 181 12.19 21.97 4.55
N PHE A 182 13.39 21.47 4.83
CA PHE A 182 14.51 21.46 3.87
C PHE A 182 14.25 20.49 2.70
N THR A 183 13.78 19.27 2.98
CA THR A 183 13.43 18.29 1.93
C THR A 183 12.26 18.77 1.07
N GLN A 184 11.25 19.42 1.65
CA GLN A 184 10.16 20.07 0.91
C GLN A 184 10.68 21.14 -0.06
N ARG A 185 11.61 22.00 0.38
CA ARG A 185 12.26 23.01 -0.49
C ARG A 185 13.04 22.36 -1.64
N ILE A 186 13.76 21.27 -1.39
CA ILE A 186 14.48 20.51 -2.44
C ILE A 186 13.50 19.91 -3.46
N ASN A 187 12.40 19.31 -3.00
CA ASN A 187 11.42 18.71 -3.89
C ASN A 187 10.71 19.75 -4.76
N LEU A 188 10.30 20.88 -4.18
CA LEU A 188 9.73 22.01 -4.90
C LEU A 188 10.72 22.59 -5.93
N ALA A 189 12.01 22.70 -5.58
CA ALA A 189 13.04 23.12 -6.54
C ALA A 189 13.22 22.13 -7.70
N ARG A 190 13.14 20.82 -7.44
CA ARG A 190 13.18 19.78 -8.48
C ARG A 190 11.95 19.81 -9.39
N GLU A 191 10.76 20.06 -8.84
CA GLU A 191 9.53 20.21 -9.60
C GLU A 191 9.56 21.45 -10.50
N ASN A 192 10.02 22.58 -9.98
CA ASN A 192 10.23 23.79 -10.79
C ASN A 192 11.24 23.55 -11.93
N LEU A 193 12.32 22.82 -11.69
CA LEU A 193 13.28 22.45 -12.75
C LEU A 193 12.63 21.57 -13.84
N LYS A 194 11.77 20.62 -13.47
CA LYS A 194 11.01 19.81 -14.44
C LYS A 194 10.06 20.69 -15.28
N GLN A 195 9.29 21.57 -14.65
CA GLN A 195 8.39 22.50 -15.35
C GLN A 195 9.16 23.40 -16.33
N ILE A 196 10.37 23.84 -15.98
CA ILE A 196 11.25 24.61 -16.89
C ILE A 196 11.69 23.76 -18.08
N GLN A 197 12.01 22.48 -17.88
CA GLN A 197 12.37 21.55 -18.98
C GLN A 197 11.17 21.24 -19.89
N GLU A 198 9.99 20.98 -19.32
CA GLU A 198 8.73 20.79 -20.04
C GLU A 198 8.36 22.02 -20.86
N LYS A 199 8.51 23.23 -20.30
CA LYS A 199 8.30 24.48 -21.05
C LYS A 199 9.28 24.63 -22.22
N LYS A 200 10.56 24.31 -22.04
CA LYS A 200 11.56 24.35 -23.12
C LYS A 200 11.24 23.35 -24.24
N THR A 201 11.00 22.09 -23.89
CA THR A 201 10.66 21.05 -24.88
C THR A 201 9.38 21.39 -25.65
N LYS A 202 8.37 21.97 -24.98
CA LYS A 202 7.17 22.49 -25.65
C LYS A 202 7.50 23.64 -26.61
N GLN A 203 8.29 24.62 -26.19
CA GLN A 203 8.71 25.74 -27.05
C GLN A 203 9.53 25.28 -28.27
N ASP A 204 10.38 24.27 -28.12
CA ASP A 204 11.17 23.74 -29.23
C ASP A 204 10.30 22.92 -30.20
N LEU A 205 9.27 22.24 -29.71
CA LEU A 205 8.24 21.58 -30.53
C LEU A 205 7.33 22.58 -31.26
N GLU A 206 6.96 23.69 -30.60
CA GLU A 206 6.24 24.82 -31.20
C GLU A 206 7.05 25.41 -32.37
N LYS A 207 8.34 25.74 -32.17
CA LYS A 207 9.26 26.19 -33.25
C LYS A 207 9.39 25.17 -34.39
N GLN A 208 9.50 23.88 -34.09
CA GLN A 208 9.57 22.85 -35.14
C GLN A 208 8.29 22.80 -35.97
N ASN A 209 7.13 23.04 -35.35
CA ASN A 209 5.86 23.10 -36.07
C ASN A 209 5.72 24.40 -36.88
N GLU A 210 6.17 25.54 -36.36
CA GLU A 210 6.27 26.80 -37.12
C GLU A 210 7.15 26.65 -38.38
N ILE A 211 8.32 25.99 -38.25
CA ILE A 211 9.20 25.70 -39.38
C ILE A 211 8.51 24.79 -40.40
N LYS A 212 7.86 23.70 -39.96
CA LYS A 212 7.11 22.79 -40.85
C LYS A 212 5.98 23.53 -41.58
N TYR A 213 5.22 24.36 -40.87
CA TYR A 213 4.14 25.16 -41.44
C TYR A 213 4.67 26.20 -42.45
N GLY A 214 5.76 26.88 -42.13
CA GLY A 214 6.45 27.77 -43.07
C GLY A 214 6.94 27.05 -44.33
N MET A 215 7.46 25.84 -44.21
CA MET A 215 7.83 25.00 -45.35
C MET A 215 6.63 24.54 -46.18
N GLN A 216 5.48 24.25 -45.55
CA GLN A 216 4.23 23.95 -46.27
C GLN A 216 3.74 25.17 -47.05
N LEU A 217 3.65 26.33 -46.39
CA LEU A 217 3.24 27.59 -47.02
C LEU A 217 4.12 27.97 -48.22
N LEU A 218 5.43 27.72 -48.15
CA LEU A 218 6.35 27.92 -49.28
C LEU A 218 6.07 26.97 -50.45
N ARG A 219 5.74 25.70 -50.20
CA ARG A 219 5.35 24.73 -51.25
C ARG A 219 4.01 25.12 -51.88
N ASP A 220 3.04 25.53 -51.07
CA ASP A 220 1.72 25.95 -51.56
C ASP A 220 1.82 27.21 -52.42
N ALA A 221 2.67 28.17 -52.03
CA ALA A 221 2.97 29.35 -52.83
C ALA A 221 3.71 29.03 -54.14
N GLN A 222 4.63 28.05 -54.15
CA GLN A 222 5.28 27.56 -55.36
C GLN A 222 4.27 26.89 -56.30
N HIS A 223 3.46 25.96 -55.79
CA HIS A 223 2.43 25.27 -56.55
C HIS A 223 1.36 26.24 -57.12
N TYR A 224 0.94 27.25 -56.34
CA TYR A 224 0.07 28.31 -56.84
C TYR A 224 0.70 29.13 -57.98
N LYS A 225 2.01 29.44 -57.87
CA LYS A 225 2.75 30.13 -58.94
C LYS A 225 2.84 29.27 -60.21
N GLU A 226 3.11 27.97 -60.07
CA GLU A 226 3.10 27.00 -61.18
C GLU A 226 1.72 26.91 -61.85
N GLN A 227 0.64 26.84 -61.07
CA GLN A 227 -0.73 26.90 -61.59
C GLN A 227 -1.02 28.19 -62.35
N GLN A 228 -0.57 29.35 -61.84
CA GLN A 228 -0.73 30.63 -62.54
C GLN A 228 0.04 30.67 -63.87
N ILE A 229 1.26 30.14 -63.91
CA ILE A 229 2.04 30.01 -65.16
C ILE A 229 1.30 29.09 -66.14
N ALA A 230 0.88 27.91 -65.70
CA ALA A 230 0.15 26.95 -66.53
C ALA A 230 -1.19 27.52 -67.05
N LEU A 231 -1.89 28.35 -66.27
CA LEU A 231 -3.10 29.06 -66.71
C LEU A 231 -2.78 30.16 -67.73
N GLN A 232 -1.68 30.90 -67.56
CA GLN A 232 -1.25 31.90 -68.56
C GLN A 232 -0.82 31.24 -69.87
N ASP A 233 -0.11 30.11 -69.82
CA ASP A 233 0.32 29.39 -71.02
C ASP A 233 -0.85 28.71 -71.73
N LYS A 234 -1.87 28.21 -71.00
CA LYS A 234 -3.15 27.80 -71.59
C LYS A 234 -3.83 28.96 -72.33
N LYS A 235 -3.98 30.13 -71.70
CA LYS A 235 -4.54 31.32 -72.35
C LYS A 235 -3.75 31.77 -73.58
N ARG A 236 -2.40 31.72 -73.52
CA ARG A 236 -1.54 32.01 -74.68
C ARG A 236 -1.77 31.00 -75.81
N ALA A 237 -1.86 29.71 -75.50
CA ALA A 237 -2.15 28.68 -76.49
C ALA A 237 -3.55 28.83 -77.10
N GLU A 238 -4.56 29.18 -76.31
CA GLU A 238 -5.92 29.50 -76.78
C GLU A 238 -5.93 30.73 -77.69
N HIS A 239 -5.28 31.83 -77.28
CA HIS A 239 -5.12 33.02 -78.13
C HIS A 239 -4.37 32.72 -79.44
N LEU A 240 -3.36 31.85 -79.42
CA LEU A 240 -2.64 31.43 -80.63
C LEU A 240 -3.50 30.54 -81.54
N LYS A 241 -4.35 29.66 -80.99
CA LYS A 241 -5.35 28.90 -81.76
C LYS A 241 -6.37 29.84 -82.41
N PHE A 242 -6.98 30.70 -81.61
CA PHE A 242 -7.96 31.69 -82.08
C PHE A 242 -7.39 32.62 -83.16
N ARG A 243 -6.12 33.04 -83.01
CA ARG A 243 -5.44 33.82 -84.06
C ARG A 243 -5.27 33.02 -85.36
N LYS A 244 -4.85 31.76 -85.29
CA LYS A 244 -4.75 30.89 -86.48
C LYS A 244 -6.11 30.66 -87.13
N GLU A 245 -7.18 30.50 -86.34
CA GLU A 245 -8.56 30.39 -86.84
C GLU A 245 -9.01 31.67 -87.55
N LEU A 246 -8.70 32.85 -87.01
CA LEU A 246 -8.96 34.14 -87.68
C LEU A 246 -8.13 34.32 -88.96
N ASP A 247 -6.85 33.95 -88.94
CA ASP A 247 -5.97 34.02 -90.13
C ASP A 247 -6.49 33.07 -91.23
N LEU A 248 -6.98 31.88 -90.89
CA LEU A 248 -7.65 30.95 -91.82
C LEU A 248 -8.97 31.51 -92.34
N MET A 249 -9.86 32.01 -91.48
CA MET A 249 -11.12 32.64 -91.92
C MET A 249 -10.89 33.84 -92.84
N ARG A 250 -9.80 34.58 -92.63
CA ARG A 250 -9.38 35.66 -93.53
C ARG A 250 -8.92 35.13 -94.88
N GLN A 251 -8.10 34.08 -94.91
CA GLN A 251 -7.67 33.42 -96.15
C GLN A 251 -8.88 32.85 -96.91
N ASP A 252 -9.83 32.21 -96.23
CA ASP A 252 -11.06 31.71 -96.83
C ASP A 252 -11.90 32.84 -97.44
N ALA A 253 -12.01 33.99 -96.77
CA ALA A 253 -12.69 35.17 -97.29
C ALA A 253 -11.97 35.83 -98.48
N GLU A 254 -10.62 35.86 -98.48
CA GLU A 254 -9.81 36.33 -99.62
C GLU A 254 -9.94 35.36 -100.81
N ASN A 255 -9.95 34.04 -100.57
CA ASN A 255 -10.21 33.02 -101.58
C ASN A 255 -11.64 33.11 -102.17
N GLN A 256 -12.66 33.37 -101.33
CA GLN A 256 -14.03 33.58 -101.78
C GLN A 256 -14.13 34.82 -102.69
N ARG A 257 -13.51 35.94 -102.31
CA ARG A 257 -13.47 37.15 -103.15
C ARG A 257 -12.80 36.90 -104.51
N HIS A 258 -11.66 36.22 -104.54
CA HIS A 258 -11.01 35.88 -105.82
C HIS A 258 -11.84 34.91 -106.68
N TRP A 259 -12.64 34.04 -106.05
CA TRP A 259 -13.60 33.19 -106.76
C TRP A 259 -14.79 33.99 -107.30
N GLU A 260 -15.32 34.95 -106.54
CA GLU A 260 -16.36 35.90 -106.96
C GLU A 260 -15.86 36.77 -108.13
N GLU A 261 -14.69 37.40 -107.99
CA GLU A 261 -14.02 38.19 -109.05
C GLU A 261 -13.82 37.37 -110.34
N TYR A 262 -13.54 36.06 -110.22
CA TYR A 262 -13.42 35.15 -111.36
C TYR A 262 -14.78 34.81 -112.00
N GLN A 263 -15.84 34.62 -111.20
CA GLN A 263 -17.19 34.43 -111.72
C GLN A 263 -17.68 35.69 -112.46
N ASP A 264 -17.52 36.87 -111.85
CA ASP A 264 -17.88 38.15 -112.45
C ASP A 264 -17.15 38.36 -113.80
N TYR A 265 -15.85 38.05 -113.86
CA TYR A 265 -15.07 38.09 -115.10
C TYR A 265 -15.58 37.11 -116.17
N GLU A 266 -15.98 35.89 -115.79
CA GLU A 266 -16.62 34.95 -116.71
C GLU A 266 -17.98 35.46 -117.20
N GLU A 267 -18.78 36.09 -116.34
CA GLU A 267 -20.08 36.66 -116.69
C GLU A 267 -19.92 37.86 -117.64
N ASP A 268 -18.99 38.76 -117.38
CA ASP A 268 -18.63 39.86 -118.29
C ASP A 268 -18.20 39.33 -119.67
N LEU A 269 -17.40 38.26 -119.73
CA LEU A 269 -17.03 37.61 -120.99
C LEU A 269 -18.25 36.99 -121.71
N LYS A 270 -19.23 36.45 -120.97
CA LYS A 270 -20.51 35.96 -121.55
C LYS A 270 -21.34 37.11 -122.09
N ILE A 271 -21.43 38.23 -121.36
CA ILE A 271 -22.12 39.47 -121.78
C ILE A 271 -21.46 40.08 -123.02
N GLN A 272 -20.14 40.17 -123.07
CA GLN A 272 -19.40 40.68 -124.24
C GLN A 272 -19.66 39.81 -125.49
N LYS A 273 -19.63 38.47 -125.36
CA LYS A 273 -19.97 37.54 -126.46
C LYS A 273 -21.40 37.73 -126.93
N TRP A 274 -22.36 37.91 -126.01
CA TRP A 274 -23.76 38.18 -126.33
C TRP A 274 -23.95 39.52 -127.05
N ASN A 275 -23.29 40.59 -126.59
CA ASN A 275 -23.34 41.91 -127.21
C ASN A 275 -22.75 41.87 -128.62
N ALA A 276 -21.59 41.23 -128.82
CA ALA A 276 -20.99 41.05 -130.14
C ALA A 276 -21.90 40.24 -131.09
N PHE A 277 -22.60 39.21 -130.57
CA PHE A 277 -23.60 38.47 -131.33
C PHE A 277 -24.83 39.32 -131.69
N LYS A 278 -25.29 40.20 -130.78
CA LYS A 278 -26.39 41.15 -131.04
C LYS A 278 -26.01 42.21 -132.06
N ASP A 279 -24.79 42.74 -132.01
CA ASP A 279 -24.27 43.65 -133.03
C ASP A 279 -24.15 42.97 -134.40
N TYR A 280 -23.76 41.70 -134.44
CA TYR A 280 -23.76 40.92 -135.67
C TYR A 280 -25.19 40.72 -136.22
N GLN A 281 -26.17 40.35 -135.36
CA GLN A 281 -27.58 40.27 -135.76
C GLN A 281 -28.11 41.61 -136.28
N ASN A 282 -27.78 42.73 -135.63
CA ASN A 282 -28.21 44.06 -136.04
C ASN A 282 -27.54 44.51 -137.36
N LYS A 283 -26.26 44.16 -137.59
CA LYS A 283 -25.59 44.36 -138.88
C LYS A 283 -26.24 43.54 -139.99
N MET A 284 -26.56 42.27 -139.73
CA MET A 284 -27.30 41.42 -140.68
C MET A 284 -28.69 41.98 -140.99
N LYS A 285 -29.45 42.42 -139.97
CA LYS A 285 -30.73 43.10 -140.17
C LYS A 285 -30.58 44.35 -141.03
N LYS A 286 -29.63 45.25 -140.72
CA LYS A 286 -29.36 46.44 -141.54
C LYS A 286 -28.99 46.10 -142.98
N GLN A 287 -28.22 45.04 -143.23
CA GLN A 287 -27.90 44.59 -144.59
C GLN A 287 -29.11 44.00 -145.34
N ILE A 288 -30.01 43.31 -144.64
CA ILE A 288 -31.27 42.82 -145.19
C ILE A 288 -32.22 43.99 -145.49
N GLU A 289 -32.35 44.93 -144.55
CA GLU A 289 -33.11 46.17 -144.69
C GLU A 289 -32.57 47.03 -145.84
N GLU A 290 -31.25 47.20 -145.97
CA GLU A 290 -30.64 47.90 -147.11
C GLU A 290 -30.93 47.20 -148.45
N LYS A 291 -30.82 45.87 -148.52
CA LYS A 291 -31.17 45.10 -149.72
C LYS A 291 -32.65 45.24 -150.06
N TRP A 292 -33.51 45.21 -149.04
CA TRP A 292 -34.94 45.40 -149.17
C TRP A 292 -35.27 46.83 -149.63
N PHE A 293 -34.72 47.87 -149.00
CA PHE A 293 -34.84 49.27 -149.43
C PHE A 293 -34.30 49.49 -150.84
N LYS A 294 -33.18 48.88 -151.24
CA LYS A 294 -32.67 48.95 -152.62
C LYS A 294 -33.63 48.29 -153.61
N SER A 295 -34.18 47.11 -153.30
CA SER A 295 -35.19 46.45 -154.15
C SER A 295 -36.52 47.23 -154.21
N VAL A 296 -36.94 47.84 -153.09
CA VAL A 296 -38.13 48.68 -153.01
C VAL A 296 -37.94 49.98 -153.78
N ILE A 297 -36.77 50.63 -153.69
CA ILE A 297 -36.44 51.83 -154.47
C ILE A 297 -36.37 51.52 -155.98
N ILE A 298 -35.84 50.36 -156.38
CA ILE A 298 -35.85 49.92 -157.79
C ILE A 298 -37.30 49.73 -158.28
N ASN A 299 -38.13 48.97 -157.55
CA ASN A 299 -39.55 48.77 -157.90
C ASN A 299 -40.37 50.08 -157.84
N ILE A 300 -40.03 51.01 -156.94
CA ILE A 300 -40.63 52.35 -156.87
C ILE A 300 -40.17 53.23 -158.04
N SER A 301 -38.93 53.11 -158.50
CA SER A 301 -38.43 53.86 -159.67
C SER A 301 -39.06 53.42 -160.99
N GLU A 302 -39.43 52.14 -161.12
CA GLU A 302 -40.20 51.65 -162.28
C GLU A 302 -41.70 51.97 -162.17
N SER A 303 -42.28 52.01 -160.95
CA SER A 303 -43.71 52.33 -160.77
C SER A 303 -44.04 53.83 -160.71
N LEU A 304 -43.07 54.73 -160.48
CA LEU A 304 -43.32 56.17 -160.38
C LEU A 304 -43.49 56.93 -161.70
N HIS A 305 -43.40 56.26 -162.86
CA HIS A 305 -43.78 56.84 -164.15
C HIS A 305 -45.29 56.73 -164.46
N SER A 306 -46.11 56.22 -163.54
CA SER A 306 -47.56 56.13 -163.73
C SER A 306 -48.34 56.24 -162.42
N ARG A 307 -49.34 57.14 -162.42
CA ARG A 307 -50.35 57.38 -161.36
C ARG A 307 -49.95 58.26 -160.19
N SER A 308 -49.89 59.55 -160.52
CA SER A 308 -50.45 60.63 -159.72
C SER A 308 -51.80 60.29 -159.04
N LYS A 309 -52.01 60.87 -157.85
CA LYS A 309 -53.26 61.07 -157.05
C LYS A 309 -53.81 59.94 -156.17
N ILE A 310 -53.82 60.25 -154.87
CA ILE A 310 -54.84 59.90 -153.82
C ILE A 310 -54.92 58.40 -153.46
N GLY A 311 -54.98 57.98 -152.20
CA GLY A 311 -54.97 58.69 -150.92
C GLY A 311 -55.32 57.71 -149.78
N GLU A 312 -55.23 58.18 -148.53
CA GLU A 312 -55.86 57.65 -147.31
C GLU A 312 -56.12 56.12 -147.17
N SER A 313 -55.40 55.49 -146.25
CA SER A 313 -55.94 55.08 -144.93
C SER A 313 -55.20 53.88 -144.30
N VAL A 314 -55.47 53.67 -143.00
CA VAL A 314 -55.09 52.50 -142.18
C VAL A 314 -53.60 52.35 -141.84
N ARG A 315 -53.26 52.82 -140.62
CA ARG A 315 -52.61 51.99 -139.57
C ARG A 315 -52.69 52.66 -138.20
N GLN A 316 -53.85 52.52 -137.55
CA GLN A 316 -53.92 52.47 -136.09
C GLN A 316 -53.65 51.03 -135.65
N LYS A 317 -52.71 50.83 -134.72
CA LYS A 317 -52.61 49.70 -133.75
C LYS A 317 -51.26 49.80 -133.04
N GLU A 318 -51.27 50.27 -131.78
CA GLU A 318 -50.39 49.85 -130.67
C GLU A 318 -50.61 50.76 -129.44
N VAL A 319 -51.74 50.52 -128.77
CA VAL A 319 -51.98 50.90 -127.37
C VAL A 319 -52.57 49.64 -126.73
N ASN A 320 -51.78 48.88 -125.95
CA ASN A 320 -52.21 47.84 -124.97
C ASN A 320 -51.08 46.94 -124.40
N GLU A 321 -49.85 47.43 -124.15
CA GLU A 321 -48.79 46.60 -123.51
C GLU A 321 -48.13 47.17 -122.24
N THR A 322 -48.35 48.44 -121.89
CA THR A 322 -47.69 49.09 -120.73
C THR A 322 -48.31 48.77 -119.37
N GLU A 323 -49.62 48.49 -119.29
CA GLU A 323 -50.29 48.23 -118.01
C GLU A 323 -49.95 46.86 -117.41
N LYS A 324 -49.69 45.83 -118.23
CA LYS A 324 -49.40 44.47 -117.75
C LYS A 324 -48.04 44.33 -117.06
N GLN A 325 -47.06 45.17 -117.38
CA GLN A 325 -45.72 45.08 -116.79
C GLN A 325 -45.67 45.69 -115.36
N MET A 326 -46.41 46.77 -115.13
CA MET A 326 -46.52 47.43 -113.82
C MET A 326 -47.20 46.56 -112.75
N GLU A 327 -48.15 45.72 -113.14
CA GLU A 327 -48.88 44.85 -112.20
C GLU A 327 -48.04 43.63 -111.75
N ILE A 328 -47.09 43.17 -112.58
CA ILE A 328 -46.17 42.07 -112.25
C ILE A 328 -45.11 42.54 -111.24
N GLN A 329 -44.56 43.75 -111.42
CA GLN A 329 -43.57 44.31 -110.48
C GLN A 329 -44.17 44.52 -109.08
N ARG A 330 -45.38 45.09 -108.97
CA ARG A 330 -46.08 45.28 -107.68
C ARG A 330 -46.34 43.97 -106.94
N LYS A 331 -46.63 42.87 -107.64
CA LYS A 331 -46.83 41.55 -107.01
C LYS A 331 -45.51 40.95 -106.47
N HIS A 332 -44.38 41.25 -107.12
CA HIS A 332 -43.07 40.75 -106.70
C HIS A 332 -42.51 41.47 -105.46
N GLU A 333 -42.69 42.79 -105.37
CA GLU A 333 -42.30 43.57 -104.18
C GLU A 333 -43.11 43.17 -102.92
N LEU A 334 -44.44 42.99 -103.07
CA LEU A 334 -45.32 42.54 -101.98
C LEU A 334 -44.95 41.15 -101.44
N LEU A 335 -44.47 40.24 -102.30
CA LEU A 335 -43.98 38.92 -101.88
C LEU A 335 -42.62 39.00 -101.17
N SER A 336 -41.74 39.92 -101.60
CA SER A 336 -40.43 40.14 -100.95
C SER A 336 -40.59 40.72 -99.54
N GLN A 337 -41.46 41.72 -99.36
CA GLN A 337 -41.75 42.32 -98.06
C GLN A 337 -42.40 41.35 -97.08
N LYS A 338 -43.26 40.44 -97.55
CA LYS A 338 -43.83 39.38 -96.68
C LYS A 338 -42.76 38.40 -96.19
N LYS A 339 -41.87 37.93 -97.07
CA LYS A 339 -40.79 37.02 -96.70
C LYS A 339 -39.83 37.62 -95.66
N THR A 340 -39.47 38.90 -95.79
CA THR A 340 -38.59 39.55 -94.80
C THR A 340 -39.27 39.78 -93.45
N GLN A 341 -40.59 40.03 -93.43
CA GLN A 341 -41.39 40.06 -92.20
C GLN A 341 -41.48 38.67 -91.54
N GLU A 342 -41.81 37.63 -92.30
CA GLU A 342 -41.87 36.24 -91.81
C GLU A 342 -40.52 35.77 -91.24
N GLU A 343 -39.40 36.08 -91.89
CA GLU A 343 -38.06 35.81 -91.36
C GLU A 343 -37.75 36.56 -90.06
N PHE A 344 -38.16 37.82 -89.96
CA PHE A 344 -37.97 38.62 -88.75
C PHE A 344 -38.79 38.08 -87.59
N GLU A 345 -40.05 37.71 -87.82
CA GLU A 345 -40.89 37.03 -86.82
C GLU A 345 -40.31 35.68 -86.40
N LEU A 346 -39.79 34.89 -87.35
CA LEU A 346 -39.15 33.60 -87.05
C LEU A 346 -37.90 33.78 -86.17
N LYS A 347 -37.07 34.78 -86.47
CA LYS A 347 -35.88 35.16 -85.67
C LYS A 347 -36.30 35.65 -84.28
N LEU A 348 -37.40 36.41 -84.16
CA LEU A 348 -37.94 36.87 -82.88
C LEU A 348 -38.47 35.72 -82.02
N ARG A 349 -39.20 34.76 -82.61
CA ARG A 349 -39.69 33.55 -81.92
C ARG A 349 -38.52 32.69 -81.41
N LYS A 350 -37.53 32.39 -82.25
CA LYS A 350 -36.32 31.64 -81.84
C LYS A 350 -35.56 32.33 -80.69
N LYS A 351 -35.48 33.66 -80.68
CA LYS A 351 -34.88 34.43 -79.58
C LYS A 351 -35.72 34.36 -78.29
N GLN A 352 -37.05 34.35 -78.39
CA GLN A 352 -37.93 34.16 -77.23
C GLN A 352 -37.85 32.74 -76.66
N GLU A 353 -37.77 31.72 -77.52
CA GLU A 353 -37.58 30.31 -77.14
C GLU A 353 -36.25 30.10 -76.42
N LEU A 354 -35.14 30.62 -76.97
CA LEU A 354 -33.82 30.56 -76.33
C LEU A 354 -33.82 31.27 -74.95
N ASN A 355 -34.51 32.40 -74.82
CA ASN A 355 -34.64 33.08 -73.53
C ASN A 355 -35.49 32.28 -72.52
N ARG A 356 -36.50 31.54 -72.98
CA ARG A 356 -37.29 30.63 -72.12
C ARG A 356 -36.44 29.45 -71.65
N SER A 357 -35.75 28.77 -72.56
CA SER A 357 -34.89 27.62 -72.20
C SER A 357 -33.74 28.03 -71.27
N MET A 358 -33.12 29.20 -71.48
CA MET A 358 -32.12 29.75 -70.56
C MET A 358 -32.70 30.05 -69.18
N LYS A 359 -33.91 30.62 -69.10
CA LYS A 359 -34.59 30.89 -67.83
C LYS A 359 -34.93 29.60 -67.08
N GLU A 360 -35.46 28.60 -67.79
CA GLU A 360 -35.77 27.27 -67.25
C GLU A 360 -34.51 26.56 -66.74
N PHE A 361 -33.39 26.63 -67.48
CA PHE A 361 -32.10 26.10 -67.04
C PHE A 361 -31.59 26.78 -65.76
N TYR A 362 -31.67 28.12 -65.67
CA TYR A 362 -31.31 28.85 -64.45
C TYR A 362 -32.21 28.51 -63.26
N GLU A 363 -33.52 28.31 -63.49
CA GLU A 363 -34.46 27.92 -62.43
C GLU A 363 -34.21 26.47 -61.95
N LEU A 364 -33.92 25.54 -62.86
CA LEU A 364 -33.49 24.17 -62.54
C LEU A 364 -32.20 24.16 -61.73
N HIS A 365 -31.13 24.78 -62.23
CA HIS A 365 -29.84 24.87 -61.54
C HIS A 365 -29.95 25.57 -60.17
N LYS A 366 -30.86 26.54 -60.01
CA LYS A 366 -31.16 27.16 -58.70
C LYS A 366 -31.90 26.21 -57.75
N ARG A 367 -32.83 25.38 -58.25
CA ARG A 367 -33.50 24.33 -57.46
C ARG A 367 -32.54 23.23 -57.04
N ASP A 368 -31.66 22.79 -57.93
CA ASP A 368 -30.70 21.72 -57.62
C ASP A 368 -29.65 22.18 -56.61
N LYS A 369 -29.17 23.42 -56.71
CA LYS A 369 -28.34 24.03 -55.65
C LYS A 369 -29.09 24.18 -54.32
N ALA A 370 -30.38 24.50 -54.34
CA ALA A 370 -31.18 24.58 -53.11
C ALA A 370 -31.30 23.19 -52.45
N LYS A 371 -31.57 22.13 -53.22
CA LYS A 371 -31.60 20.75 -52.74
C LYS A 371 -30.25 20.30 -52.16
N GLN A 372 -29.14 20.58 -52.85
CA GLN A 372 -27.80 20.27 -52.35
C GLN A 372 -27.54 20.93 -50.99
N MET A 373 -27.88 22.20 -50.83
CA MET A 373 -27.78 22.91 -49.55
C MET A 373 -28.73 22.38 -48.46
N GLU A 374 -29.86 21.77 -48.83
CA GLU A 374 -30.78 21.11 -47.88
C GLU A 374 -30.27 19.72 -47.47
N GLU A 375 -29.74 18.93 -48.40
CA GLU A 375 -29.07 17.64 -48.15
C GLU A 375 -27.81 17.80 -47.29
N GLU A 376 -27.00 18.85 -47.54
CA GLU A 376 -25.84 19.19 -46.70
C GLU A 376 -26.28 19.55 -45.28
N LYS A 377 -27.32 20.39 -45.11
CA LYS A 377 -27.87 20.71 -43.79
C LYS A 377 -28.46 19.49 -43.07
N GLN A 378 -29.05 18.54 -43.79
CA GLN A 378 -29.54 17.29 -43.20
C GLN A 378 -28.37 16.44 -42.70
N LYS A 379 -27.30 16.27 -43.50
CA LYS A 379 -26.07 15.57 -43.10
C LYS A 379 -25.39 16.25 -41.90
N ASP A 380 -25.34 17.58 -41.87
CA ASP A 380 -24.80 18.34 -40.73
C ASP A 380 -25.64 18.14 -39.46
N LEU A 381 -26.98 18.07 -39.58
CA LEU A 381 -27.88 17.78 -38.46
C LEU A 381 -27.70 16.33 -37.96
N GLU A 382 -27.61 15.35 -38.86
CA GLU A 382 -27.36 13.93 -38.53
C GLU A 382 -26.02 13.77 -37.81
N MET A 383 -24.94 14.35 -38.34
CA MET A 383 -23.63 14.40 -37.69
C MET A 383 -23.70 15.01 -36.29
N LEU A 384 -24.46 16.11 -36.12
CA LEU A 384 -24.61 16.79 -34.84
C LEU A 384 -25.42 15.95 -33.83
N GLU A 385 -26.40 15.17 -34.29
CA GLU A 385 -27.08 14.17 -33.46
C GLU A 385 -26.17 13.01 -33.06
N GLU A 386 -25.30 12.53 -33.96
CA GLU A 386 -24.29 11.52 -33.63
C GLU A 386 -23.29 12.03 -32.59
N TYR A 387 -22.76 13.26 -32.76
CA TYR A 387 -21.93 13.89 -31.74
C TYR A 387 -22.61 13.98 -30.37
N LYS A 388 -23.91 14.34 -30.33
CA LYS A 388 -24.70 14.36 -29.09
C LYS A 388 -24.93 12.97 -28.48
N LYS A 389 -25.02 11.91 -29.29
CA LYS A 389 -25.11 10.52 -28.80
C LYS A 389 -23.77 10.10 -28.17
N VAL A 390 -22.66 10.32 -28.87
CA VAL A 390 -21.30 10.03 -28.37
C VAL A 390 -20.99 10.82 -27.09
N GLU A 391 -21.35 12.10 -27.02
CA GLU A 391 -21.14 12.91 -25.81
C GLU A 391 -21.92 12.37 -24.61
N LYS A 392 -23.19 11.95 -24.80
CA LYS A 392 -23.99 11.30 -23.76
C LYS A 392 -23.37 9.97 -23.32
N GLU A 393 -22.93 9.13 -24.25
CA GLU A 393 -22.28 7.85 -23.94
C GLU A 393 -20.98 8.05 -23.15
N VAL A 394 -20.14 9.01 -23.55
CA VAL A 394 -18.91 9.39 -22.83
C VAL A 394 -19.23 9.94 -21.43
N HIS A 395 -20.28 10.75 -21.29
CA HIS A 395 -20.73 11.27 -20.01
C HIS A 395 -21.25 10.14 -19.09
N GLU A 396 -22.07 9.23 -19.61
CA GLU A 396 -22.51 8.03 -18.88
C GLU A 396 -21.34 7.12 -18.49
N ALA A 397 -20.36 6.92 -19.37
CA ALA A 397 -19.16 6.15 -19.07
C ALA A 397 -18.36 6.78 -17.93
N LYS A 398 -18.18 8.11 -17.94
CA LYS A 398 -17.55 8.86 -16.83
C LYS A 398 -18.35 8.73 -15.53
N LEU A 399 -19.69 8.81 -15.56
CA LEU A 399 -20.53 8.59 -14.38
C LEU A 399 -20.40 7.15 -13.85
N LYS A 400 -20.41 6.14 -14.73
CA LYS A 400 -20.22 4.72 -14.38
C LYS A 400 -18.83 4.47 -13.77
N GLN A 401 -17.78 5.08 -14.30
CA GLN A 401 -16.43 5.04 -13.71
C GLN A 401 -16.38 5.72 -12.33
N ARG A 402 -17.00 6.90 -12.18
CA ARG A 402 -17.07 7.61 -10.89
C ARG A 402 -17.86 6.82 -9.85
N ALA A 403 -18.96 6.18 -10.22
CA ALA A 403 -19.73 5.30 -9.35
C ALA A 403 -18.92 4.08 -8.89
N LYS A 404 -18.19 3.42 -9.80
CA LYS A 404 -17.27 2.32 -9.46
C LYS A 404 -16.17 2.78 -8.50
N ALA A 405 -15.55 3.94 -8.75
CA ALA A 405 -14.52 4.51 -7.88
C ALA A 405 -15.05 4.84 -6.46
N ILE A 406 -16.32 5.26 -6.33
CA ILE A 406 -16.97 5.45 -5.04
C ILE A 406 -17.21 4.10 -4.34
N GLN A 407 -17.67 3.07 -5.06
CA GLN A 407 -17.85 1.73 -4.50
C GLN A 407 -16.52 1.14 -4.01
N THR A 408 -15.46 1.17 -4.80
CA THR A 408 -14.13 0.68 -4.38
C THR A 408 -13.57 1.45 -3.18
N ASN A 409 -13.88 2.75 -3.06
CA ASN A 409 -13.48 3.54 -1.90
C ASN A 409 -14.28 3.17 -0.64
N LEU A 410 -15.57 2.84 -0.77
CA LEU A 410 -16.39 2.33 0.34
C LEU A 410 -15.89 0.95 0.79
N GLU A 411 -15.64 0.02 -0.14
CA GLU A 411 -15.06 -1.30 0.15
C GLU A 411 -13.70 -1.18 0.86
N LEU A 412 -12.85 -0.25 0.42
CA LEU A 412 -11.55 0.01 1.04
C LEU A 412 -11.68 0.67 2.43
N GLN A 413 -12.69 1.53 2.64
CA GLN A 413 -13.02 2.06 3.97
C GLN A 413 -13.51 0.94 4.90
N GLU A 414 -14.43 0.08 4.46
CA GLU A 414 -14.91 -1.08 5.23
C GLU A 414 -13.78 -2.05 5.56
N PHE A 415 -12.90 -2.34 4.61
CA PHE A 415 -11.71 -3.17 4.83
C PHE A 415 -10.79 -2.57 5.90
N ASN A 416 -10.48 -1.27 5.82
CA ASN A 416 -9.66 -0.58 6.82
C ASN A 416 -10.33 -0.55 8.21
N LEU A 417 -11.65 -0.37 8.26
CA LEU A 417 -12.43 -0.36 9.50
C LEU A 417 -12.48 -1.76 10.14
N ASN A 418 -12.59 -2.81 9.34
CA ASN A 418 -12.49 -4.20 9.78
C ASN A 418 -11.06 -4.57 10.21
N LEU A 419 -10.02 -4.08 9.53
CA LEU A 419 -8.62 -4.27 9.92
C LEU A 419 -8.27 -3.52 11.22
N ALA A 420 -8.86 -2.33 11.44
CA ALA A 420 -8.76 -1.61 12.70
C ALA A 420 -9.46 -2.37 13.85
N LYS A 421 -10.68 -2.90 13.62
CA LYS A 421 -11.38 -3.78 14.58
C LYS A 421 -10.56 -5.04 14.90
N GLN A 422 -9.98 -5.71 13.90
CA GLN A 422 -9.14 -6.88 14.13
C GLN A 422 -7.87 -6.55 14.94
N LYS A 423 -7.24 -5.40 14.70
CA LYS A 423 -6.11 -4.92 15.52
C LYS A 423 -6.55 -4.61 16.96
N GLN A 424 -7.71 -3.99 17.14
CA GLN A 424 -8.25 -3.74 18.48
C GLN A 424 -8.56 -5.05 19.22
N MET A 425 -9.24 -6.01 18.60
CA MET A 425 -9.50 -7.32 19.18
C MET A 425 -8.19 -8.01 19.59
N LYS A 426 -7.22 -8.12 18.68
CA LYS A 426 -5.91 -8.73 19.00
C LYS A 426 -5.16 -8.03 20.13
N ASN A 427 -5.28 -6.70 20.25
CA ASN A 427 -4.68 -5.96 21.36
C ASN A 427 -5.43 -6.20 22.69
N TYR A 428 -6.76 -6.36 22.65
CA TYR A 428 -7.54 -6.75 23.83
C TYR A 428 -7.23 -8.19 24.26
N ASP A 429 -7.21 -9.13 23.32
CA ASP A 429 -6.88 -10.55 23.57
C ASP A 429 -5.47 -10.70 24.15
N ALA A 430 -4.49 -9.94 23.64
CA ALA A 430 -3.13 -9.91 24.17
C ALA A 430 -3.06 -9.33 25.59
N LEU A 431 -3.75 -8.21 25.85
CA LEU A 431 -3.82 -7.59 27.17
C LEU A 431 -4.51 -8.50 28.20
N GLU A 432 -5.55 -9.22 27.79
CA GLU A 432 -6.27 -10.19 28.63
C GLU A 432 -5.40 -11.43 28.91
N MET A 433 -4.61 -11.90 27.93
CA MET A 433 -3.60 -12.95 28.16
C MET A 433 -2.53 -12.51 29.16
N ASP A 434 -1.93 -11.33 29.02
CA ASP A 434 -0.88 -10.84 29.93
C ASP A 434 -1.42 -10.67 31.37
N LEU A 435 -2.61 -10.06 31.51
CA LEU A 435 -3.30 -9.93 32.80
C LEU A 435 -3.65 -11.30 33.43
N SER A 436 -3.95 -12.32 32.61
CA SER A 436 -4.18 -13.68 33.13
C SER A 436 -2.89 -14.33 33.64
N GLN A 437 -1.77 -14.16 32.93
CA GLN A 437 -0.47 -14.71 33.32
C GLN A 437 0.06 -14.07 34.60
N ASP A 438 -0.05 -12.74 34.72
CA ASP A 438 0.43 -12.04 35.91
C ASP A 438 -0.43 -12.32 37.14
N ASN A 439 -1.75 -12.54 36.97
CA ASN A 439 -2.59 -13.06 38.06
C ASN A 439 -2.18 -14.47 38.51
N ILE A 440 -1.78 -15.36 37.59
CA ILE A 440 -1.28 -16.70 37.94
C ILE A 440 0.07 -16.61 38.67
N LYS A 441 1.01 -15.81 38.17
CA LYS A 441 2.31 -15.56 38.85
C LYS A 441 2.11 -15.01 40.27
N PHE A 442 1.21 -14.05 40.44
CA PHE A 442 0.89 -13.45 41.74
C PHE A 442 0.22 -14.43 42.70
N GLN A 443 -0.66 -15.32 42.22
CA GLN A 443 -1.24 -16.38 43.03
C GLN A 443 -0.19 -17.39 43.50
N ASN A 444 0.72 -17.82 42.61
CA ASN A 444 1.83 -18.71 42.96
C ASN A 444 2.74 -18.09 44.01
N TYR A 445 3.13 -16.82 43.83
CA TYR A 445 3.93 -16.08 44.80
C TYR A 445 3.25 -15.97 46.18
N MET A 446 1.94 -15.72 46.24
CA MET A 446 1.21 -15.72 47.52
C MET A 446 1.17 -17.10 48.20
N ILE A 447 1.14 -18.19 47.42
CA ILE A 447 1.21 -19.56 47.95
C ILE A 447 2.63 -19.86 48.49
N GLU A 448 3.67 -19.47 47.76
CA GLU A 448 5.07 -19.58 48.22
C GLU A 448 5.30 -18.83 49.52
N VAL A 449 4.91 -17.55 49.59
CA VAL A 449 5.02 -16.72 50.80
C VAL A 449 4.22 -17.30 51.97
N ALA A 450 3.08 -17.95 51.73
CA ALA A 450 2.32 -18.62 52.79
C ALA A 450 2.99 -19.91 53.32
N ASN A 451 3.87 -20.54 52.54
CA ASN A 451 4.58 -21.76 52.92
C ASN A 451 5.92 -21.49 53.63
N GLU A 452 6.37 -20.24 53.69
CA GLU A 452 7.60 -19.85 54.37
C GLU A 452 7.55 -20.11 55.91
N PRO A 453 8.63 -20.57 56.56
CA PRO A 453 8.62 -20.99 57.97
C PRO A 453 8.24 -19.90 58.98
N TRP A 454 8.41 -18.63 58.60
CA TRP A 454 8.02 -17.46 59.41
C TRP A 454 6.54 -17.09 59.21
N ALA A 455 6.00 -17.27 58.01
CA ALA A 455 4.61 -17.00 57.66
C ALA A 455 3.66 -18.11 58.14
N LEU A 456 4.10 -19.37 58.13
CA LEU A 456 3.39 -20.52 58.69
C LEU A 456 3.03 -20.34 60.18
N LYS A 457 3.89 -19.63 60.94
CA LYS A 457 3.68 -19.35 62.37
C LYS A 457 2.74 -18.18 62.64
N ASN A 458 2.37 -17.39 61.62
CA ASN A 458 1.56 -16.19 61.77
C ASN A 458 0.14 -16.39 61.21
N PRO A 459 -0.90 -16.57 62.07
CA PRO A 459 -2.25 -16.88 61.61
C PRO A 459 -2.88 -15.74 60.80
N LEU A 460 -2.51 -14.48 61.06
CA LEU A 460 -3.05 -13.32 60.34
C LEU A 460 -2.58 -13.30 58.87
N ILE A 461 -1.34 -13.73 58.61
CA ILE A 461 -0.82 -13.86 57.24
C ILE A 461 -1.53 -15.00 56.50
N GLN A 462 -1.75 -16.14 57.18
CA GLN A 462 -2.49 -17.28 56.63
C GLN A 462 -3.96 -16.92 56.29
N GLU A 463 -4.65 -16.18 57.16
CA GLU A 463 -6.00 -15.68 56.86
C GLU A 463 -6.01 -14.66 55.73
N TYR A 464 -5.03 -13.74 55.71
CA TYR A 464 -4.92 -12.73 54.66
C TYR A 464 -4.70 -13.37 53.28
N VAL A 465 -3.75 -14.30 53.15
CA VAL A 465 -3.49 -15.02 51.89
C VAL A 465 -4.72 -15.84 51.47
N LYS A 466 -5.36 -16.59 52.38
CA LYS A 466 -6.61 -17.32 52.07
C LYS A 466 -7.74 -16.38 51.62
N LYS A 467 -7.83 -15.18 52.19
CA LYS A 467 -8.83 -14.16 51.81
C LYS A 467 -8.53 -13.54 50.45
N GLN A 468 -7.25 -13.31 50.11
CA GLN A 468 -6.85 -12.77 48.81
C GLN A 468 -6.96 -13.81 47.69
N LEU A 469 -6.57 -15.07 47.91
CA LEU A 469 -6.78 -16.17 46.96
C LEU A 469 -8.26 -16.40 46.65
N LYS A 470 -9.15 -16.31 47.66
CA LYS A 470 -10.61 -16.33 47.43
C LYS A 470 -11.11 -15.11 46.66
N LYS A 471 -10.52 -13.92 46.87
CA LYS A 471 -10.85 -12.72 46.09
C LYS A 471 -10.40 -12.84 44.63
N SER A 472 -9.17 -13.27 44.36
CA SER A 472 -8.66 -13.40 42.99
C SER A 472 -9.42 -14.46 42.20
N ALA A 473 -9.82 -15.57 42.83
CA ALA A 473 -10.71 -16.58 42.22
C ALA A 473 -12.11 -16.01 41.90
N ALA A 474 -12.64 -15.11 42.74
CA ALA A 474 -13.91 -14.42 42.50
C ALA A 474 -13.78 -13.23 41.52
N MET A 475 -12.56 -12.82 41.16
CA MET A 475 -12.28 -11.67 40.28
C MET A 475 -12.08 -12.07 38.82
N GLN A 476 -12.62 -13.23 38.40
CA GLN A 476 -12.85 -13.46 36.96
C GLN A 476 -13.77 -12.37 36.42
N VAL A 477 -13.21 -11.53 35.57
CA VAL A 477 -13.84 -10.31 35.07
C VAL A 477 -15.07 -10.67 34.25
N LYS A 478 -16.26 -10.52 34.83
CA LYS A 478 -17.45 -10.32 34.01
C LYS A 478 -17.27 -8.98 33.30
N PRO A 479 -17.22 -8.92 31.96
CA PRO A 479 -17.05 -7.66 31.26
C PRO A 479 -18.21 -6.74 31.65
N SER A 480 -17.89 -5.61 32.28
CA SER A 480 -18.89 -4.63 32.69
C SER A 480 -19.56 -4.07 31.44
N LYS A 481 -20.82 -4.44 31.21
CA LYS A 481 -21.62 -3.98 30.05
C LYS A 481 -21.80 -2.45 30.00
N GLU A 482 -21.44 -1.72 31.05
CA GLU A 482 -21.28 -0.28 31.02
C GLU A 482 -19.82 0.09 30.79
N SER A 483 -19.49 0.45 29.54
CA SER A 483 -18.28 1.22 29.26
C SER A 483 -18.30 2.50 30.10
N SER A 484 -17.14 2.86 30.67
CA SER A 484 -17.03 4.04 31.53
C SER A 484 -17.56 5.28 30.80
N LYS A 485 -18.49 6.00 31.45
CA LYS A 485 -19.16 7.21 30.91
C LYS A 485 -18.22 8.43 30.84
N THR A 486 -16.94 8.20 30.54
CA THR A 486 -15.86 9.18 30.40
C THR A 486 -16.19 10.23 29.35
N HIS A 487 -16.92 9.86 28.29
CA HIS A 487 -17.41 10.79 27.27
C HIS A 487 -18.36 11.85 27.87
N ARG A 488 -19.35 11.44 28.69
CA ARG A 488 -20.21 12.38 29.44
C ARG A 488 -19.44 13.18 30.48
N ARG A 489 -18.44 12.58 31.14
CA ARG A 489 -17.63 13.24 32.19
C ARG A 489 -16.68 14.31 31.63
N LEU A 490 -16.30 14.21 30.36
CA LEU A 490 -15.53 15.20 29.61
C LEU A 490 -16.42 16.24 28.89
N GLY A 491 -17.72 16.32 29.22
CA GLY A 491 -18.63 17.33 28.66
C GLY A 491 -19.15 17.05 27.25
N PHE A 492 -18.70 15.97 26.59
CA PHE A 492 -19.25 15.56 25.30
C PHE A 492 -20.65 14.95 25.51
N GLN A 493 -21.66 15.79 25.31
CA GLN A 493 -23.06 15.34 25.29
C GLN A 493 -23.29 14.45 24.06
N GLY A 494 -23.95 13.32 24.28
CA GLY A 494 -24.11 12.29 23.25
C GLY A 494 -25.01 12.76 22.10
N HIS A 495 -24.44 12.79 20.90
CA HIS A 495 -25.14 12.76 19.61
C HIS A 495 -26.33 13.73 19.42
N GLN A 496 -26.07 15.04 19.44
CA GLN A 496 -26.79 16.02 18.59
C GLN A 496 -25.85 17.09 18.03
N TYR A 497 -24.70 16.71 17.47
CA TYR A 497 -24.13 17.52 16.39
C TYR A 497 -24.96 17.24 15.16
N SER A 498 -25.71 18.24 14.67
CA SER A 498 -26.37 18.08 13.39
C SER A 498 -25.29 17.97 12.32
N VAL A 499 -25.59 17.26 11.22
CA VAL A 499 -24.64 17.12 10.10
C VAL A 499 -24.26 18.50 9.50
N VAL A 500 -25.09 19.52 9.72
CA VAL A 500 -24.86 20.91 9.32
C VAL A 500 -23.74 21.57 10.13
N ASP A 501 -23.61 21.26 11.43
CA ASP A 501 -22.65 21.92 12.33
C ASP A 501 -21.20 21.48 12.03
N LEU A 502 -21.01 20.19 11.70
CA LEU A 502 -19.74 19.63 11.25
C LEU A 502 -19.33 20.11 9.85
N ALA A 503 -20.27 20.55 9.02
CA ALA A 503 -19.99 21.16 7.72
C ALA A 503 -19.57 22.63 7.83
N GLY A 504 -20.00 23.35 8.88
CA GLY A 504 -19.67 24.76 9.11
C GLY A 504 -18.22 25.01 9.54
N SER A 505 -17.61 24.05 10.24
CA SER A 505 -16.28 24.20 10.87
C SER A 505 -15.08 23.80 9.98
N ASN A 506 -15.32 23.35 8.74
CA ASN A 506 -14.26 23.01 7.78
C ASN A 506 -14.40 23.84 6.51
N ASP A 507 -13.48 24.79 6.29
CA ASP A 507 -13.50 25.68 5.12
C ASP A 507 -13.40 24.94 3.78
N ILE A 508 -12.89 23.70 3.77
CA ILE A 508 -12.83 22.83 2.60
C ILE A 508 -14.23 22.39 2.11
N VAL A 509 -15.24 22.34 3.00
CA VAL A 509 -16.58 21.80 2.70
C VAL A 509 -17.54 22.87 2.17
N LYS A 510 -17.25 24.16 2.41
CA LYS A 510 -18.13 25.31 2.12
C LYS A 510 -18.41 25.55 0.62
N GLY A 511 -17.67 24.93 -0.30
CA GLY A 511 -17.70 25.28 -1.72
C GLY A 511 -18.83 24.66 -2.56
N GLN A 512 -19.20 23.39 -2.34
CA GLN A 512 -20.09 22.65 -3.28
C GLN A 512 -20.99 21.57 -2.65
N TYR A 513 -20.75 21.14 -1.40
CA TYR A 513 -21.48 19.98 -0.84
C TYR A 513 -22.86 20.34 -0.28
N LEU A 514 -23.05 21.60 0.15
CA LEU A 514 -24.31 22.09 0.71
C LEU A 514 -25.42 22.24 -0.36
N ASP A 515 -25.08 22.71 -1.57
CA ASP A 515 -26.06 22.90 -2.66
C ASP A 515 -26.71 21.60 -3.14
N MET A 516 -26.00 20.47 -3.04
CA MET A 516 -26.58 19.15 -3.36
C MET A 516 -27.60 18.68 -2.31
N LEU A 517 -27.42 19.03 -1.04
CA LEU A 517 -28.31 18.61 0.04
C LEU A 517 -29.60 19.44 0.09
N VAL A 518 -29.51 20.76 -0.14
CA VAL A 518 -30.68 21.65 -0.15
C VAL A 518 -31.64 21.33 -1.31
N ASN A 519 -31.11 20.91 -2.47
CA ASN A 519 -31.94 20.57 -3.63
C ASN A 519 -32.46 19.11 -3.64
N GLY A 520 -31.90 18.22 -2.81
CA GLY A 520 -32.26 16.80 -2.79
C GLY A 520 -33.57 16.43 -2.09
N GLN A 521 -34.13 17.31 -1.25
CA GLN A 521 -35.28 16.97 -0.39
C GLN A 521 -36.68 17.29 -0.97
N LYS A 522 -36.80 17.88 -2.17
CA LYS A 522 -38.11 18.21 -2.76
C LYS A 522 -38.82 17.08 -3.52
N PHE A 523 -38.21 15.89 -3.63
CA PHE A 523 -38.82 14.74 -4.31
C PHE A 523 -39.20 13.59 -3.36
N LYS A 524 -40.33 13.78 -2.63
CA LYS A 524 -41.32 12.73 -2.28
C LYS A 524 -42.47 13.31 -1.46
N LEU A 525 -43.70 12.91 -1.84
CA LEU A 525 -45.00 12.98 -1.13
C LEU A 525 -46.11 13.79 -1.80
N GLN A 526 -46.44 13.44 -3.04
CA GLN A 526 -47.84 13.42 -3.50
C GLN A 526 -48.11 12.11 -4.25
N ASN A 527 -48.80 11.19 -3.57
CA ASN A 527 -49.55 10.07 -4.15
C ASN A 527 -50.37 9.43 -3.02
N LYS A 528 -51.49 10.08 -2.69
CA LYS A 528 -52.65 9.53 -1.98
C LYS A 528 -53.90 10.30 -2.42
N ASN A 529 -54.52 9.81 -3.49
CA ASN A 529 -55.94 9.47 -3.59
C ASN A 529 -56.09 8.53 -4.80
#